data_AF-A0A1Q7VZH5-F1
#
_entry.id   AF-A0A1Q7VZH5-F1
#
_cell.length_a   1.000
_cell.length_b   1.000
_cell.length_c   1.000
_cell.angle_alpha   90.00
_cell.angle_beta   90.00
_cell.angle_gamma   90.00
#
_symmetry.space_group_name_H-M   'P 1'
#
loop_
_entity.id
_entity.type
_entity.pdbx_description
1 polymer ?
#
loop_
_entity_poly.entity_id
_entity_poly.type
_entity_poly.pdbx_seq_one_letter_code
_entity_poly.pdbx_strand_id
1 'polypeptide(L)'
;MSLNHDDYEELLDLARARAALNQRVKTLLVESLDLNVRPEHIGDDQPLFGRGLELDSLDTLEIVVMFEEHLGVTITDDDRAAFGSVNRLVDFVVDALGEIPRVEAENAGVEVSV
;
A
#
# COMPACT_ATOMS: atom_id res chain seq x y z
N MET A 1 3.65 29.99 12.72
CA MET A 1 3.27 28.75 13.42
C MET A 1 4.56 27.95 13.54
N SER A 2 5.22 27.97 14.70
CA SER A 2 6.45 27.18 14.91
C SER A 2 6.00 25.81 15.38
N LEU A 3 6.25 24.77 14.58
CA LEU A 3 6.14 23.39 15.04
C LEU A 3 7.19 23.16 16.13
N ASN A 4 6.81 22.53 17.23
CA ASN A 4 7.75 22.14 18.28
C ASN A 4 8.54 20.89 17.83
N HIS A 5 9.61 20.56 18.55
CA HIS A 5 10.42 19.36 18.26
C HIS A 5 9.58 18.07 18.31
N ASP A 6 8.69 17.97 19.30
CA ASP A 6 7.79 16.83 19.48
C ASP A 6 6.81 16.66 18.29
N ASP A 7 6.30 17.77 17.74
CA ASP A 7 5.41 17.75 16.55
C ASP A 7 6.15 17.21 15.31
N TYR A 8 7.47 17.40 15.22
CA TYR A 8 8.28 16.96 14.07
C TYR A 8 8.55 15.45 14.12
N GLU A 9 8.83 14.93 15.31
CA GLU A 9 9.03 13.49 15.53
C GLU A 9 7.74 12.70 15.24
N GLU A 10 6.58 13.22 15.63
CA GLU A 10 5.28 12.61 15.33
C GLU A 10 5.01 12.56 13.82
N LEU A 11 5.27 13.65 13.10
CA LEU A 11 5.13 13.68 11.64
C LEU A 11 6.05 12.68 10.94
N LEU A 12 7.28 12.52 11.43
CA LEU A 12 8.23 11.53 10.90
C LEU A 12 7.76 10.10 11.17
N ASP A 13 7.20 9.82 12.35
CA ASP A 13 6.64 8.51 12.68
C ASP A 13 5.44 8.17 11.77
N LEU A 14 4.52 9.12 11.57
CA LEU A 14 3.40 8.97 10.64
C LEU A 14 3.86 8.71 9.21
N ALA A 15 4.83 9.48 8.72
CA ALA A 15 5.39 9.30 7.38
C ALA A 15 6.05 7.91 7.22
N ARG A 16 6.77 7.42 8.24
CA ARG A 16 7.36 6.07 8.24
C ARG A 16 6.30 4.98 8.26
N ALA A 17 5.27 5.12 9.09
CA ALA A 17 4.16 4.16 9.14
C ALA A 17 3.44 4.08 7.79
N ARG A 18 3.19 5.23 7.14
CA ARG A 18 2.60 5.27 5.80
C ARG A 18 3.48 4.59 4.76
N ALA A 19 4.79 4.87 4.76
CA ALA A 19 5.73 4.25 3.83
C ALA A 19 5.81 2.72 4.02
N ALA A 20 5.81 2.25 5.26
CA ALA A 20 5.78 0.84 5.58
C ALA A 20 4.49 0.16 5.06
N LEU A 21 3.34 0.83 5.22
CA LEU A 21 2.06 0.33 4.70
C LEU A 21 2.04 0.28 3.16
N ASN A 22 2.55 1.31 2.48
CA ASN A 22 2.72 1.30 1.03
C ASN A 22 3.56 0.09 0.59
N GLN A 23 4.69 -0.15 1.25
CA GLN A 23 5.55 -1.30 0.93
C GLN A 23 4.85 -2.64 1.19
N ARG A 24 4.07 -2.74 2.28
CA ARG A 24 3.30 -3.95 2.58
C ARG A 24 2.25 -4.22 1.51
N VAL A 25 1.49 -3.21 1.09
CA VAL A 25 0.48 -3.37 0.02
C VAL A 25 1.14 -3.79 -1.29
N LYS A 26 2.28 -3.19 -1.67
CA LYS A 26 3.03 -3.62 -2.87
C LYS A 26 3.48 -5.07 -2.79
N THR A 27 3.95 -5.49 -1.62
CA THR A 27 4.38 -6.88 -1.38
C THR A 27 3.20 -7.83 -1.55
N LEU A 28 2.06 -7.54 -0.92
CA LEU A 28 0.84 -8.34 -1.05
C LEU A 28 0.32 -8.38 -2.50
N LEU A 29 0.41 -7.27 -3.25
CA LEU A 29 0.06 -7.25 -4.67
C LEU A 29 0.94 -8.19 -5.49
N VAL A 30 2.26 -8.15 -5.28
CA VAL A 30 3.20 -9.03 -5.99
C VAL A 30 2.96 -10.50 -5.64
N GLU A 31 2.77 -10.80 -4.35
CA GLU A 31 2.57 -12.16 -3.85
C GLU A 31 1.22 -12.75 -4.28
N SER A 32 0.14 -11.97 -4.17
CA SER A 32 -1.22 -12.47 -4.44
C SER A 32 -1.47 -12.60 -5.95
N LEU A 33 -0.94 -11.67 -6.76
CA LEU A 33 -1.16 -11.65 -8.21
C LEU A 33 -0.03 -12.33 -9.01
N ASP A 34 0.92 -13.00 -8.32
CA ASP A 34 2.10 -13.66 -8.92
C ASP A 34 2.85 -12.77 -9.93
N LEU A 35 3.06 -11.49 -9.58
CA LEU A 35 3.66 -10.54 -10.49
C LEU A 35 5.17 -10.78 -10.61
N ASN A 36 5.68 -10.82 -11.84
CA ASN A 36 7.12 -10.90 -12.11
C ASN A 36 7.81 -9.52 -12.01
N VAL A 37 7.56 -8.81 -10.92
CA VAL A 37 8.15 -7.49 -10.60
C VAL A 37 8.46 -7.44 -9.11
N ARG A 38 9.54 -6.74 -8.75
CA ARG A 38 9.85 -6.52 -7.34
C ARG A 38 8.92 -5.44 -6.75
N PRO A 39 8.45 -5.57 -5.50
CA PRO A 39 7.61 -4.55 -4.87
C PRO A 39 8.20 -3.14 -4.94
N GLU A 40 9.52 -3.00 -4.79
CA GLU A 40 10.20 -1.69 -4.79
C GLU A 40 10.17 -0.99 -6.16
N HIS A 41 9.87 -1.73 -7.23
CA HIS A 41 9.75 -1.17 -8.58
C HIS A 41 8.33 -0.67 -8.90
N ILE A 42 7.34 -0.97 -8.06
CA ILE A 42 5.98 -0.49 -8.22
C ILE A 42 5.92 0.95 -7.69
N GLY A 43 5.54 1.89 -8.55
CA GLY A 43 5.38 3.30 -8.15
C GLY A 43 4.13 3.50 -7.28
N ASP A 44 4.20 4.37 -6.27
CA ASP A 44 3.07 4.62 -5.36
C ASP A 44 1.84 5.21 -6.08
N ASP A 45 2.08 6.02 -7.12
CA ASP A 45 1.06 6.66 -7.95
C ASP A 45 0.94 6.04 -9.35
N GLN A 46 1.60 4.91 -9.58
CA GLN A 46 1.49 4.19 -10.85
C GLN A 46 0.05 3.66 -11.01
N PRO A 47 -0.57 3.81 -12.19
CA PRO A 47 -1.85 3.16 -12.48
C PRO A 47 -1.74 1.65 -12.28
N LEU A 48 -2.69 1.03 -11.59
CA LEU A 48 -2.69 -0.44 -11.43
C LEU A 48 -3.14 -1.13 -12.73
N PHE A 49 -4.16 -0.57 -13.39
CA PHE A 49 -4.79 -1.12 -14.59
C PHE A 49 -4.31 -0.44 -15.88
N GLY A 50 -4.43 -1.13 -17.01
CA GLY A 50 -4.09 -0.58 -18.32
C GLY A 50 -2.57 -0.49 -18.53
N ARG A 51 -2.03 0.69 -18.88
CA ARG A 51 -0.57 0.89 -19.13
C ARG A 51 0.26 0.98 -17.84
N GLY A 52 -0.14 0.21 -16.84
CA GLY A 52 0.34 0.23 -15.47
C GLY A 52 1.05 -1.06 -15.11
N LEU A 53 0.52 -1.78 -14.12
CA LEU A 53 0.87 -3.17 -13.84
C LEU A 53 0.17 -4.17 -14.78
N GLU A 54 -0.53 -3.67 -15.80
CA GLU A 54 -1.26 -4.46 -16.81
C GLU A 54 -2.31 -5.40 -16.21
N LEU A 55 -2.80 -5.10 -15.01
CA LEU A 55 -3.84 -5.89 -14.33
C LEU A 55 -5.16 -5.88 -15.11
N ASP A 56 -5.90 -6.97 -14.99
CA ASP A 56 -7.20 -7.17 -15.62
C ASP A 56 -8.35 -7.28 -14.59
N SER A 57 -9.57 -7.54 -15.08
CA SER A 57 -10.76 -7.62 -14.23
C SER A 57 -10.77 -8.81 -13.25
N LEU A 58 -10.01 -9.87 -13.54
CA LEU A 58 -9.85 -11.02 -12.64
C LEU A 58 -8.97 -10.62 -11.46
N ASP A 59 -7.85 -9.96 -11.73
CA ASP A 59 -6.90 -9.49 -10.70
C ASP A 59 -7.57 -8.56 -9.69
N THR A 60 -8.57 -7.79 -10.13
CA THR A 60 -9.35 -6.92 -9.24
C THR A 60 -10.00 -7.70 -8.10
N LEU A 61 -10.55 -8.89 -8.40
CA LEU A 61 -11.20 -9.72 -7.39
C LEU A 61 -10.19 -10.26 -6.38
N GLU A 62 -9.00 -10.64 -6.85
CA GLU A 62 -7.93 -11.13 -6.00
C GLU A 62 -7.40 -10.03 -5.08
N ILE A 63 -7.32 -8.78 -5.56
CA ILE A 63 -7.03 -7.61 -4.70
C ILE A 63 -8.10 -7.45 -3.61
N VAL A 64 -9.40 -7.56 -3.95
CA VAL A 64 -10.48 -7.43 -2.95
C VAL A 64 -10.33 -8.49 -1.86
N VAL A 65 -10.12 -9.75 -2.24
CA VAL A 65 -9.92 -10.86 -1.30
C VAL A 65 -8.69 -10.65 -0.44
N MET A 66 -7.56 -10.25 -1.04
CA MET A 66 -6.32 -9.97 -0.32
C MET A 66 -6.48 -8.86 0.73
N PHE A 67 -7.23 -7.80 0.43
CA PHE A 67 -7.50 -6.72 1.39
C PHE A 67 -8.37 -7.19 2.56
N GLU A 68 -9.36 -8.04 2.28
CA GLU A 68 -10.21 -8.62 3.32
C GLU A 68 -9.41 -9.56 4.23
N GLU A 69 -8.57 -10.45 3.67
CA GLU A 69 -7.81 -11.45 4.41
C GLU A 69 -6.64 -10.86 5.20
N HIS A 70 -5.88 -9.92 4.61
CA HIS A 70 -4.63 -9.42 5.19
C HIS A 70 -4.77 -8.09 5.93
N LEU A 71 -5.74 -7.26 5.55
CA LEU A 71 -5.92 -5.91 6.12
C LEU A 71 -7.26 -5.76 6.84
N GLY A 72 -8.17 -6.73 6.73
CA GLY A 72 -9.47 -6.70 7.39
C GLY A 72 -10.40 -5.62 6.84
N VAL A 73 -10.17 -5.16 5.60
CA VAL A 73 -10.99 -4.13 4.94
C VAL A 73 -11.64 -4.71 3.69
N THR A 74 -12.90 -4.36 3.46
CA THR A 74 -13.65 -4.83 2.29
C THR A 74 -13.81 -3.69 1.29
N ILE A 75 -13.31 -3.89 0.07
CA ILE A 75 -13.51 -2.95 -1.05
C ILE A 75 -14.79 -3.35 -1.81
N THR A 76 -15.68 -2.41 -2.06
CA THR A 76 -16.94 -2.64 -2.77
C THR A 76 -16.94 -2.01 -4.17
N ASP A 77 -17.99 -2.27 -4.97
CA ASP A 77 -18.15 -1.67 -6.31
C ASP A 77 -18.23 -0.13 -6.28
N ASP A 78 -18.70 0.45 -5.17
CA ASP A 78 -18.75 1.90 -4.98
C ASP A 78 -17.35 2.51 -4.74
N ASP A 79 -16.38 1.68 -4.35
CA ASP A 79 -15.01 2.07 -4.02
C ASP A 79 -14.06 1.96 -5.21
N ARG A 80 -14.57 1.94 -6.44
CA ARG A 80 -13.76 1.79 -7.66
C ARG A 80 -12.60 2.78 -7.79
N ALA A 81 -12.69 3.94 -7.15
CA ALA A 81 -11.61 4.92 -7.13
C ALA A 81 -10.36 4.44 -6.38
N ALA A 82 -10.48 3.47 -5.46
CA ALA A 82 -9.38 2.88 -4.70
C ALA A 82 -8.38 2.15 -5.61
N PHE A 83 -8.84 1.57 -6.71
CA PHE A 83 -8.05 0.83 -7.69
C PHE A 83 -7.16 1.70 -8.60
N GLY A 84 -7.10 3.01 -8.36
CA GLY A 84 -6.33 3.95 -9.18
C GLY A 84 -4.81 3.77 -9.07
N SER A 85 -4.30 3.54 -7.86
CA SER A 85 -2.87 3.37 -7.56
C SER A 85 -2.67 2.71 -6.19
N VAL A 86 -1.43 2.39 -5.82
CA VAL A 86 -1.10 1.90 -4.48
C VAL A 86 -1.49 2.93 -3.43
N ASN A 87 -1.17 4.22 -3.63
CA ASN A 87 -1.56 5.27 -2.69
C ASN A 87 -3.07 5.30 -2.46
N ARG A 88 -3.88 5.12 -3.51
CA ARG A 88 -5.36 5.11 -3.40
C ARG A 88 -5.89 3.91 -2.62
N LEU A 89 -5.30 2.73 -2.83
CA LEU A 89 -5.64 1.56 -2.03
C LEU A 89 -5.26 1.76 -0.55
N VAL A 90 -4.12 2.37 -0.30
CA VAL A 90 -3.62 2.61 1.05
C VAL A 90 -4.42 3.75 1.72
N ASP A 91 -4.85 4.77 0.97
CA ASP A 91 -5.80 5.79 1.44
C ASP A 91 -7.10 5.12 1.90
N PHE A 92 -7.65 4.21 1.08
CA PHE A 92 -8.85 3.47 1.42
C PHE A 92 -8.70 2.67 2.73
N VAL A 93 -7.56 1.99 2.93
CA VAL A 93 -7.27 1.26 4.17
C VAL A 93 -7.23 2.20 5.37
N VAL A 94 -6.54 3.33 5.26
CA VAL A 94 -6.42 4.31 6.35
C VAL A 94 -7.77 4.94 6.68
N ASP A 95 -8.57 5.27 5.67
CA ASP A 95 -9.92 5.82 5.86
C ASP A 95 -10.85 4.80 6.52
N ALA A 96 -10.77 3.53 6.12
CA ALA A 96 -11.58 2.45 6.69
C ALA A 96 -11.22 2.12 8.14
N LEU A 97 -9.93 2.17 8.49
CA LEU A 97 -9.44 1.89 9.85
C LEU A 97 -9.45 3.12 10.76
N GLY A 98 -9.50 4.33 10.19
CA GLY A 98 -9.43 5.61 10.92
C GLY A 98 -8.03 5.98 11.43
N GLU A 99 -7.03 5.15 11.15
CA GLU A 99 -5.63 5.36 11.52
C GLU A 99 -4.69 4.66 10.52
N ILE A 100 -3.40 5.01 10.56
CA ILE A 100 -2.39 4.32 9.77
C ILE A 100 -1.98 3.06 10.54
N PRO A 101 -2.33 1.84 10.06
CA PRO A 101 -1.92 0.63 10.75
C PRO A 101 -0.40 0.52 10.80
N ARG A 102 0.14 0.29 11.99
CA ARG A 102 1.57 0.03 12.17
C ARG A 102 1.87 -1.39 11.70
N VAL A 103 2.23 -1.52 10.44
CA VAL A 103 2.73 -2.78 9.89
C VAL A 103 4.20 -2.95 10.27
N GLU A 104 4.55 -4.13 10.77
CA GLU A 104 5.96 -4.48 10.91
C GLU A 104 6.58 -4.54 9.51
N ALA A 105 7.68 -3.83 9.30
CA ALA A 105 8.44 -3.95 8.06
C ALA A 105 9.06 -5.36 8.05
N GLU A 106 8.34 -6.34 7.52
CA GLU A 106 8.89 -7.67 7.27
C GLU A 106 10.00 -7.51 6.23
N ASN A 107 11.24 -7.41 6.74
CA ASN A 107 12.52 -7.40 6.06
C ASN A 107 12.48 -6.99 4.58
N ALA A 108 12.47 -5.68 4.31
CA ALA A 108 13.12 -5.18 3.11
C ALA A 108 14.60 -5.57 3.23
N GLY A 109 14.96 -6.71 2.65
CA GLY A 109 16.33 -7.20 2.50
C GLY A 109 17.14 -6.23 1.65
N VAL A 110 17.44 -5.05 2.20
CA VAL A 110 18.48 -4.19 1.69
C VAL A 110 19.76 -4.71 2.32
N GLU A 111 20.34 -5.75 1.69
CA GLU A 111 21.77 -5.93 1.77
C GLU A 111 22.41 -4.68 1.15
N VAL A 112 22.67 -3.68 1.99
CA VAL A 112 23.65 -2.64 1.69
C VAL A 112 24.98 -3.37 1.63
N SER A 113 25.36 -3.81 0.43
CA SER A 113 26.71 -4.27 0.16
C SER A 113 27.66 -3.09 0.39
N VAL A 114 28.56 -3.31 1.36
CA VAL A 114 29.68 -2.43 1.75
C VAL A 114 30.64 -2.20 0.58
#